data_AF-A0A6N6MKV5-F1
#
_entry.id   AF-A0A6N6MKV5-F1
#
_cell.length_a   1.000
_cell.length_b   1.000
_cell.length_c   1.000
_cell.angle_alpha   90.00
_cell.angle_beta   90.00
_cell.angle_gamma   90.00
#
_symmetry.space_group_name_H-M   'P 1'
#
loop_
_entity.id
_entity.type
_entity.pdbx_description
1 polymer ?
#
loop_
_entity_poly.entity_id
_entity_poly.type
_entity_poly.pdbx_seq_one_letter_code
_entity_poly.pdbx_strand_id
1 'polypeptide(L)'
;MEHGATAGERDAGRAAATRVAAAAGLSLAEALALGDPQRRPPPHARPRRSPRTPPSYAWAQPKPPLEPITVEEMLRQKEAEVERRKRASSRDAKHRRAVHAEQERELDAVRQAQAARDRDWAEGRARGAEAGRSSDPLRRQDPS
;
A
#
# COMPACT_ATOMS: atom_id res chain seq x y z
N MET A 1 -28.81 -5.51 -21.00
CA MET A 1 -29.31 -4.74 -19.85
C MET A 1 -28.29 -3.65 -19.58
N GLU A 2 -28.62 -2.39 -19.84
CA GLU A 2 -27.73 -1.27 -19.52
C GLU A 2 -27.69 -1.09 -18.00
N HIS A 3 -26.53 -1.35 -17.39
CA HIS A 3 -26.32 -1.09 -15.97
C HIS A 3 -26.03 0.40 -15.81
N GLY A 4 -27.06 1.18 -15.48
CA GLY A 4 -26.90 2.59 -15.12
C GLY A 4 -26.05 2.74 -13.85
N ALA A 5 -25.34 3.85 -13.73
CA ALA A 5 -24.49 4.14 -12.58
C ALA A 5 -25.28 4.10 -11.26
N THR A 6 -24.72 3.42 -10.27
CA THR A 6 -25.31 3.34 -8.92
C THR A 6 -25.40 4.72 -8.27
N ALA A 7 -26.21 4.89 -7.22
CA ALA A 7 -26.35 6.19 -6.54
C ALA A 7 -24.99 6.73 -6.06
N GLY A 8 -24.15 5.87 -5.47
CA GLY A 8 -22.81 6.25 -5.01
C GLY A 8 -21.86 6.63 -6.15
N GLU A 9 -21.95 5.97 -7.30
CA GLU A 9 -21.17 6.32 -8.49
C GLU A 9 -21.57 7.69 -9.06
N ARG A 10 -22.86 8.02 -9.03
CA ARG A 10 -23.37 9.33 -9.46
C ARG A 10 -22.89 10.45 -8.54
N ASP A 11 -22.87 10.22 -7.23
CA ASP A 11 -22.39 11.20 -6.25
C ASP A 11 -20.88 11.39 -6.34
N ALA A 12 -20.12 10.30 -6.51
CA ALA A 12 -18.68 10.35 -6.74
C ALA A 12 -18.35 11.12 -8.04
N GLY A 13 -19.11 10.87 -9.12
CA GLY A 13 -18.97 11.58 -10.39
C GLY A 13 -19.25 13.08 -10.25
N ARG A 14 -20.32 13.46 -9.54
CA ARG A 14 -20.66 14.87 -9.28
C ARG A 14 -19.58 15.57 -8.44
N ALA A 15 -19.05 14.90 -7.42
CA ALA A 15 -17.97 15.43 -6.59
C ALA A 15 -16.68 15.65 -7.40
N ALA A 16 -16.32 14.70 -8.27
CA ALA A 16 -15.17 14.83 -9.17
C ALA A 16 -15.35 15.99 -10.15
N ALA A 17 -16.50 16.09 -10.82
CA ALA A 17 -16.81 17.17 -11.75
C ALA A 17 -16.76 18.55 -11.07
N THR A 18 -17.25 18.64 -9.83
CA THR A 18 -17.21 19.88 -9.03
C THR A 18 -15.77 20.32 -8.75
N ARG A 19 -14.87 19.38 -8.39
CA ARG A 19 -13.44 19.70 -8.17
C ARG A 19 -12.75 20.18 -9.45
N VAL A 20 -13.06 19.57 -10.58
CA VAL A 20 -12.51 19.97 -11.89
C VAL A 20 -12.98 21.37 -12.28
N ALA A 21 -14.27 21.67 -12.10
CA ALA A 21 -14.81 23.01 -12.34
C ALA A 21 -14.15 24.06 -11.43
N ALA A 22 -14.02 23.75 -10.13
CA ALA A 22 -13.40 24.65 -9.17
C ALA A 22 -11.92 24.91 -9.47
N ALA A 23 -11.17 23.91 -9.95
CA ALA A 23 -9.78 24.10 -10.39
C ALA A 23 -9.65 25.05 -11.59
N ALA A 24 -10.70 25.19 -12.39
CA ALA A 24 -10.81 26.18 -13.48
C ALA A 24 -11.40 27.53 -13.02
N GLY A 25 -11.67 27.72 -11.73
CA GLY A 25 -12.28 28.93 -11.17
C GLY A 25 -13.77 29.06 -11.46
N LEU A 26 -14.45 27.97 -11.82
CA LEU A 26 -15.87 27.96 -12.19
C LEU A 26 -16.70 27.13 -11.21
N SER A 27 -17.97 27.48 -11.08
CA SER A 27 -18.95 26.57 -10.50
C SER A 27 -19.28 25.44 -11.48
N LEU A 28 -19.78 24.30 -10.95
CA LEU A 28 -20.21 23.18 -11.79
C LEU A 28 -21.29 23.60 -12.80
N ALA A 29 -22.20 24.49 -12.42
CA ALA A 29 -23.26 24.98 -13.31
C ALA A 29 -22.70 25.83 -14.48
N GLU A 30 -21.71 26.68 -14.21
CA GLU A 30 -21.05 27.48 -15.24
C GLU A 30 -20.23 26.60 -16.18
N ALA A 31 -19.52 25.60 -15.65
CA ALA A 31 -18.78 24.64 -16.45
C ALA A 31 -19.71 23.84 -17.40
N LEU A 32 -20.88 23.43 -16.94
CA LEU A 32 -21.89 22.78 -17.77
C LEU A 32 -22.47 23.73 -18.83
N ALA A 33 -22.71 25.00 -18.48
CA ALA A 33 -23.22 26.01 -19.41
C ALA A 33 -22.22 26.35 -20.53
N LEU A 34 -20.91 26.27 -20.27
CA LEU A 34 -19.86 26.42 -21.29
C LEU A 34 -19.73 25.19 -22.19
N GLY A 35 -20.03 24.01 -21.66
CA GLY A 35 -20.02 22.75 -22.39
C GLY A 35 -21.25 22.52 -23.26
N ASP A 36 -22.29 23.35 -23.12
CA ASP A 36 -23.55 23.20 -23.85
C ASP A 36 -23.35 23.44 -25.37
N PRO A 37 -23.48 22.39 -26.21
CA PRO A 37 -23.29 22.52 -27.65
C PRO A 37 -24.37 23.39 -28.31
N GLN A 38 -25.51 23.63 -27.66
CA GLN A 38 -26.57 24.49 -28.20
C GLN A 38 -26.32 25.99 -28.01
N ARG A 39 -25.40 26.38 -27.10
CA ARG A 39 -24.99 27.78 -26.90
C ARG A 39 -23.77 28.20 -27.71
N ARG A 40 -23.17 27.29 -28.49
CA ARG A 40 -22.11 27.66 -29.42
C ARG A 40 -22.70 28.49 -30.56
N PRO A 41 -22.18 29.71 -30.82
CA PRO A 41 -22.55 30.42 -32.04
C PRO A 41 -22.24 29.52 -33.25
N PRO A 42 -23.08 29.54 -34.30
CA PRO A 42 -22.81 28.79 -35.51
C PRO A 42 -21.41 29.19 -36.00
N PRO A 43 -20.54 28.23 -36.37
CA PRO A 43 -19.22 28.57 -36.84
C PRO A 43 -19.39 29.43 -38.10
N HIS A 44 -19.18 30.74 -37.97
CA HIS A 44 -19.07 31.63 -39.12
C HIS A 44 -18.07 31.01 -40.07
N ALA A 45 -18.50 30.81 -41.33
CA ALA A 45 -17.75 30.15 -42.38
C ALA A 45 -16.38 30.82 -42.53
N ARG A 46 -15.38 30.30 -41.82
CA ARG A 46 -13.99 30.69 -42.02
C ARG A 46 -13.61 30.28 -43.44
N PRO A 47 -12.85 31.11 -44.16
CA PRO A 47 -12.34 30.73 -45.47
C PRO A 47 -11.63 29.38 -45.35
N ARG A 48 -11.93 28.46 -46.28
CA ARG A 48 -11.33 27.13 -46.35
C ARG A 48 -9.81 27.27 -46.33
N ARG A 49 -9.20 27.07 -45.16
CA ARG A 49 -7.75 26.92 -45.07
C ARG A 49 -7.41 25.63 -45.80
N SER A 50 -6.40 25.68 -46.67
CA SER A 50 -5.85 24.50 -47.32
C SER A 50 -5.65 23.38 -46.30
N PRO A 51 -6.00 22.13 -46.63
CA PRO A 51 -5.90 21.03 -45.69
C PRO A 51 -4.49 20.97 -45.13
N ARG A 52 -4.35 21.25 -43.84
CA ARG A 52 -3.09 21.10 -43.12
C ARG A 52 -2.79 19.60 -43.10
N THR A 53 -1.63 19.20 -43.59
CA THR A 53 -1.13 17.83 -43.46
C THR A 53 -1.16 17.48 -41.96
N PRO A 54 -1.81 16.37 -41.56
CA PRO A 54 -1.83 15.97 -40.16
C PRO A 54 -0.38 15.76 -39.68
N PRO A 55 -0.03 16.14 -38.44
CA PRO A 55 1.30 15.92 -37.91
C PRO A 55 1.62 14.42 -37.96
N SER A 56 2.74 14.06 -38.57
CA SER A 56 3.21 12.68 -38.54
C SER A 56 3.71 12.38 -37.13
N TYR A 57 3.02 11.48 -36.44
CA TYR A 57 3.43 11.04 -35.12
C TYR A 57 4.57 10.02 -35.25
N ALA A 58 5.51 10.04 -34.31
CA ALA A 58 6.65 9.10 -34.31
C ALA A 58 6.21 7.61 -34.27
N TRP A 59 5.02 7.33 -33.73
CA TRP A 59 4.43 5.98 -33.74
C TRP A 59 3.81 5.57 -35.08
N ALA A 60 3.56 6.52 -35.98
CA ALA A 60 2.98 6.28 -37.30
C ALA A 60 4.04 5.89 -38.34
N GLN A 61 5.33 6.02 -38.01
CA GLN A 61 6.42 5.55 -38.85
C GLN A 61 6.77 4.11 -38.48
N PRO A 62 6.91 3.20 -39.47
CA PRO A 62 7.41 1.86 -39.20
C PRO A 62 8.82 1.95 -38.65
N LYS A 63 9.04 1.33 -37.49
CA LYS A 63 10.37 1.27 -36.86
C LYS A 63 11.31 0.48 -37.76
N PRO A 64 12.60 0.88 -37.87
CA PRO A 64 13.58 0.06 -38.57
C PRO A 64 13.65 -1.33 -37.94
N PRO A 65 13.97 -2.37 -38.73
CA PRO A 65 14.18 -3.70 -38.20
C PRO A 65 15.29 -3.67 -37.14
N LEU A 66 15.02 -4.26 -35.98
CA LEU A 66 15.99 -4.38 -34.90
C LEU A 66 17.12 -5.32 -35.34
N GLU A 67 18.36 -4.92 -35.09
CA GLU A 67 19.50 -5.80 -35.28
C GLU A 67 19.38 -7.02 -34.33
N PRO A 68 19.68 -8.23 -34.82
CA PRO A 68 19.66 -9.41 -33.97
C PRO A 68 20.74 -9.29 -32.90
N ILE A 69 20.38 -9.62 -31.66
CA ILE A 69 21.32 -9.64 -30.54
C ILE A 69 22.43 -10.67 -30.80
N THR A 70 23.68 -10.28 -30.57
CA THR A 70 24.81 -11.19 -30.70
C THR A 70 24.89 -12.12 -29.49
N VAL A 71 25.54 -13.27 -29.66
CA VAL A 71 25.76 -14.23 -28.55
C VAL A 71 26.57 -13.59 -27.43
N GLU A 72 27.57 -12.76 -27.76
CA GLU A 72 28.37 -12.04 -26.77
C GLU A 72 27.52 -11.08 -25.92
N GLU A 73 26.61 -10.36 -26.56
CA GLU A 73 25.69 -9.45 -25.88
C GLU A 73 24.70 -10.23 -24.99
N MET A 74 24.21 -11.39 -25.44
CA MET A 74 23.40 -12.28 -24.60
C MET A 74 24.16 -12.77 -23.37
N LEU A 75 25.45 -13.13 -23.52
CA LEU A 75 26.28 -13.58 -22.40
C LEU A 75 26.51 -12.44 -21.39
N ARG A 76 26.83 -11.23 -21.87
CA ARG A 76 26.98 -10.04 -21.03
C ARG A 76 25.71 -9.71 -20.26
N GLN A 77 24.55 -9.79 -20.92
CA GLN A 77 23.26 -9.55 -20.27
C GLN A 77 22.98 -10.60 -19.17
N LYS A 78 23.29 -11.87 -19.45
CA LYS A 78 23.14 -12.95 -18.48
C LYS A 78 24.05 -12.75 -17.26
N GLU A 79 25.32 -12.39 -17.46
CA GLU A 79 26.24 -12.09 -16.36
C GLU A 79 25.75 -10.92 -15.52
N ALA A 80 25.29 -9.84 -16.16
CA ALA A 80 24.72 -8.69 -15.47
C ALA A 80 23.49 -9.07 -14.64
N GLU A 81 22.62 -9.93 -15.17
CA GLU A 81 21.44 -10.45 -14.46
C GLU A 81 21.85 -11.29 -13.24
N VAL A 82 22.81 -12.20 -13.41
CA VAL A 82 23.34 -13.03 -12.31
C VAL A 82 23.89 -12.14 -11.18
N GLU A 83 24.69 -11.13 -11.52
CA GLU A 83 25.23 -10.21 -10.51
C GLU A 83 24.14 -9.39 -9.83
N ARG A 84 23.12 -8.95 -10.58
CA ARG A 84 21.96 -8.26 -10.01
C ARG A 84 21.20 -9.16 -9.03
N ARG A 85 21.01 -10.43 -9.38
CA ARG A 85 20.34 -11.43 -8.55
C ARG A 85 21.12 -11.73 -7.28
N LYS A 86 22.44 -11.88 -7.37
CA LYS A 86 23.33 -12.05 -6.20
C LYS A 86 23.26 -10.87 -5.24
N ARG A 87 23.26 -9.64 -5.77
CA ARG A 87 23.12 -8.42 -4.94
C ARG A 87 21.75 -8.34 -4.27
N ALA A 88 20.69 -8.69 -5.00
CA ALA A 88 19.34 -8.72 -4.46
C ALA A 88 19.21 -9.76 -3.33
N SER A 89 19.70 -10.98 -3.54
CA SER A 89 19.64 -12.05 -2.53
C SER A 89 20.45 -11.71 -1.27
N SER A 90 21.62 -11.09 -1.43
CA SER A 90 22.44 -10.63 -0.29
C SER A 90 21.71 -9.55 0.53
N ARG A 91 21.08 -8.57 -0.14
CA ARG A 91 20.27 -7.54 0.53
C ARG A 91 19.08 -8.14 1.29
N ASP A 92 18.38 -9.07 0.67
CA ASP A 92 17.25 -9.75 1.28
C ASP A 92 17.67 -10.60 2.49
N ALA A 93 18.77 -11.34 2.38
CA ALA A 93 19.33 -12.10 3.50
C ALA A 93 19.71 -11.19 4.68
N LYS A 94 20.31 -10.02 4.40
CA LYS A 94 20.63 -9.03 5.43
C LYS A 94 19.37 -8.48 6.10
N HIS A 95 18.34 -8.17 5.31
CA HIS A 95 17.06 -7.69 5.83
C HIS A 95 16.38 -8.73 6.72
N ARG A 96 16.28 -9.98 6.27
CA ARG A 96 15.70 -11.08 7.06
C ARG A 96 16.43 -11.28 8.39
N ARG A 97 17.76 -11.25 8.39
CA ARG A 97 18.56 -11.34 9.62
C ARG A 97 18.25 -10.20 10.59
N ALA A 98 18.09 -8.97 10.09
CA ALA A 98 17.74 -7.83 10.93
C ALA A 98 16.34 -7.98 11.56
N VAL A 99 15.35 -8.39 10.76
CA VAL A 99 13.98 -8.63 11.23
C VAL A 99 13.94 -9.74 12.28
N HIS A 100 14.61 -10.87 12.05
CA HIS A 100 14.69 -11.93 13.06
C HIS A 100 15.39 -11.47 14.34
N ALA A 101 16.47 -10.70 14.23
CA ALA A 101 17.15 -10.17 15.41
C ALA A 101 16.27 -9.20 16.21
N GLU A 102 15.40 -8.43 15.55
CA GLU A 102 14.42 -7.58 16.21
C GLU A 102 13.33 -8.40 16.90
N GLN A 103 12.76 -9.40 16.21
CA GLN A 103 11.77 -10.31 16.79
C GLN A 103 12.31 -11.03 18.02
N GLU A 104 13.54 -11.53 18.00
CA GLU A 104 14.14 -12.19 19.16
C GLU A 104 14.27 -11.26 20.37
N ARG A 105 14.60 -9.97 20.15
CA ARG A 105 14.65 -8.98 21.24
C ARG A 105 13.26 -8.73 21.84
N GLU A 106 12.24 -8.64 21.00
CA GLU A 106 10.87 -8.48 21.46
C GLU A 106 10.40 -9.71 22.25
N LEU A 107 10.70 -10.92 21.75
CA LEU A 107 10.37 -12.17 22.42
C LEU A 107 11.13 -12.33 23.75
N ASP A 108 12.39 -11.91 23.82
CA ASP A 108 13.14 -11.88 25.08
C ASP A 108 12.47 -10.95 26.09
N ALA A 109 12.04 -9.76 25.69
CA ALA A 109 11.34 -8.83 26.57
C ALA A 109 10.02 -9.42 27.10
N VAL A 110 9.25 -10.08 26.24
CA VAL A 110 8.02 -10.79 26.62
C VAL A 110 8.31 -11.92 27.60
N ARG A 111 9.35 -12.72 27.35
CA ARG A 111 9.77 -13.81 28.25
C ARG A 111 10.18 -13.29 29.62
N GLN A 112 10.90 -12.17 29.68
CA GLN A 112 11.31 -11.55 30.95
C GLN A 112 10.11 -11.00 31.73
N ALA A 113 9.17 -10.33 31.04
CA ALA A 113 7.94 -9.85 31.66
C ALA A 113 7.08 -10.99 32.20
N GLN A 114 7.00 -12.11 31.47
CA GLN A 114 6.31 -13.30 31.94
C GLN A 114 7.00 -13.90 33.16
N ALA A 115 8.32 -14.05 33.15
CA ALA A 115 9.08 -14.58 34.27
C ALA A 115 8.95 -13.69 35.54
N ALA A 116 8.81 -12.37 35.38
CA ALA A 116 8.50 -11.49 36.50
C ALA A 116 7.11 -11.78 37.09
N ARG A 117 6.07 -11.85 36.24
CA ARG A 117 4.70 -12.18 36.68
C ARG A 117 4.61 -13.56 37.34
N ASP A 118 5.33 -14.55 36.81
CA ASP A 118 5.35 -15.90 37.37
C ASP A 118 6.00 -15.91 38.77
N ARG A 119 7.05 -15.10 38.99
CA ARG A 119 7.65 -14.91 40.32
C ARG A 119 6.66 -14.25 41.29
N ASP A 120 6.04 -13.15 40.88
CA ASP A 120 5.06 -12.44 41.72
C ASP A 120 3.89 -13.36 42.10
N TRP A 121 3.41 -14.16 41.13
CA TRP A 121 2.34 -15.13 41.35
C TRP A 121 2.76 -16.25 42.33
N ALA A 122 3.97 -16.79 42.17
CA ALA A 122 4.51 -17.81 43.06
C ALA A 122 4.69 -17.27 44.50
N GLU A 123 5.19 -16.05 44.65
CA GLU A 123 5.34 -15.38 45.94
C GLU A 123 3.98 -15.13 46.62
N GLY A 124 2.98 -14.66 45.86
CA GLY A 124 1.62 -14.47 46.37
C GLY A 124 0.99 -15.78 46.87
N ARG A 125 1.21 -16.89 46.15
CA ARG A 125 0.78 -18.23 46.56
C ARG A 125 1.48 -18.73 47.81
N ALA A 126 2.78 -18.50 47.94
CA ALA A 126 3.54 -18.85 49.13
C ALA A 126 3.02 -18.10 50.36
N ARG A 127 2.85 -16.77 50.26
CA ARG A 127 2.29 -15.94 51.33
C ARG A 127 0.86 -16.33 51.70
N GLY A 128 0.01 -16.62 50.71
CA GLY A 128 -1.36 -17.09 50.95
C GLY A 128 -1.40 -18.47 51.65
N ALA A 129 -0.48 -19.37 51.30
CA ALA A 129 -0.35 -20.67 51.96
C ALA A 129 0.23 -20.59 53.38
N GLU A 130 1.03 -19.58 53.68
CA GLU A 130 1.50 -19.28 55.04
C GLU A 130 0.41 -18.62 55.88
N ALA A 131 -0.34 -17.67 55.32
CA ALA A 131 -1.48 -17.04 55.98
C ALA A 131 -2.61 -18.04 56.27
N GLY A 132 -2.91 -18.95 55.34
CA GLY A 132 -3.89 -20.02 55.55
C GLY A 132 -3.46 -21.06 56.59
N ARG A 133 -2.15 -21.20 56.85
CA ARG A 133 -1.59 -22.06 57.92
C ARG A 133 -1.57 -21.37 59.28
N SER A 134 -1.47 -20.04 59.33
CA SER A 134 -1.53 -19.27 60.57
C SER A 134 -2.96 -18.92 61.02
N SER A 135 -3.93 -18.98 60.10
CA SER A 135 -5.35 -18.73 60.37
C SER A 135 -6.17 -19.98 60.72
N ASP A 136 -5.55 -21.15 60.94
CA ASP A 136 -6.22 -22.36 61.42
C ASP A 136 -5.92 -22.59 62.92
N PRO A 137 -6.61 -21.89 63.85
CA PRO A 137 -6.42 -22.07 65.29
C PRO A 137 -7.06 -23.36 65.82
N LEU A 138 -7.72 -24.17 64.98
CA LEU A 138 -8.54 -25.30 65.42
C LEU A 138 -7.86 -26.67 65.27
N ARG A 139 -6.61 -26.73 64.81
CA ARG A 139 -5.84 -27.99 64.76
C ARG A 139 -4.88 -28.21 65.92
N ARG A 140 -5.14 -27.55 67.06
CA ARG A 140 -4.57 -27.89 68.38
C ARG A 140 -5.69 -28.23 69.36
N GLN A 141 -6.27 -29.40 69.23
CA GLN A 141 -6.79 -30.11 70.41
C GLN A 141 -6.42 -31.58 70.26
N ASP A 142 -5.51 -32.02 71.14
CA ASP A 142 -5.37 -33.41 71.56
C ASP A 142 -6.72 -33.90 72.12
N PRO A 143 -7.03 -35.21 72.07
CA PRO A 143 -6.60 -36.11 73.16
C PRO A 143 -6.21 -37.51 72.62
N SER A 144 -5.41 -38.36 73.27
CA SER A 144 -5.16 -38.67 74.69
C SER A 144 -3.76 -39.26 74.86
#